data_AF-A0A838JF75-F1
#
_entry.id   AF-A0A838JF75-F1
#
_cell.length_a   1.000
_cell.length_b   1.000
_cell.length_c   1.000
_cell.angle_alpha   90.00
_cell.angle_beta   90.00
_cell.angle_gamma   90.00
#
_symmetry.space_group_name_H-M   'P 1'
#
loop_
_entity.id
_entity.type
_entity.pdbx_description
1 polymer ?
#
loop_
_entity_poly.entity_id
_entity_poly.type
_entity_poly.pdbx_seq_one_letter_code
_entity_poly.pdbx_strand_id
1 'polypeptide(L)'
;MYPVILVIDADEMRAQRMGRLLTLTGYRPFLVARPYDAFERALQEGIFPEAILLGQSDITSHYLFQRLLQHLAQLSNKQIPLLLLPALIVDTVPLLADPSSLSFHLLSKACIEVLRPLWKNSSLPSNDLRIQQQAFVLTVLPAHEIQPRISRRLHSRNSHFRQILKAAHELIGDEQWQSIITDVGLAHYCQVDNWPADNDERAISAEYLSYLNQAVAFSKPGDPASQLRLWGDYATALSLQKRTPSALTQQVLKLLPMDRTISAVLNAFTQEMNEIRGEELHLWRRQPDGSYWLVHYSNLYAYGRTSATQPACHVWEASLARTFRLVGLDAMLEVRESECSCQTLTGHCLFVITPR
;
A
#
# COMPACT_ATOMS: atom_id res chain seq x y z
N MET A 1 -0.42 -12.96 7.58
CA MET A 1 -0.69 -12.12 8.76
C MET A 1 0.49 -11.19 8.96
N TYR A 2 0.26 -9.91 9.22
CA TYR A 2 1.32 -8.90 9.38
C TYR A 2 1.89 -8.97 10.80
N PRO A 3 3.22 -9.02 10.99
CA PRO A 3 3.78 -9.04 12.33
C PRO A 3 3.55 -7.70 13.04
N VAL A 4 3.10 -7.78 14.29
CA VAL A 4 2.71 -6.61 15.09
C VAL A 4 3.92 -6.01 15.77
N ILE A 5 4.08 -4.69 15.70
CA ILE A 5 5.14 -3.94 16.38
C ILE A 5 4.50 -2.85 17.23
N LEU A 6 4.74 -2.88 18.54
CA LEU A 6 4.27 -1.84 19.44
C LEU A 6 5.34 -0.75 19.57
N VAL A 7 4.96 0.51 19.35
CA VAL A 7 5.85 1.67 19.44
C VAL A 7 5.35 2.58 20.54
N ILE A 8 6.14 2.73 21.60
CA ILE A 8 5.85 3.63 22.72
C ILE A 8 6.81 4.80 22.67
N ASP A 9 6.33 5.96 22.23
CA ASP A 9 7.17 7.15 22.04
C ASP A 9 6.36 8.44 22.19
N ALA A 10 6.79 9.30 23.12
CA ALA A 10 6.17 10.59 23.36
C ALA A 10 6.48 11.63 22.26
N ASP A 11 7.52 11.40 21.44
CA ASP A 11 7.76 12.20 20.24
C ASP A 11 6.84 11.71 19.10
N GLU A 12 5.71 12.38 18.93
CA GLU A 12 4.71 12.03 17.92
C GLU A 12 5.29 12.03 16.50
N MET A 13 6.19 12.95 16.18
CA MET A 13 6.77 13.06 14.84
C MET A 13 7.67 11.86 14.55
N ARG A 14 8.50 11.48 15.52
CA ARG A 14 9.35 10.29 15.43
C ARG A 14 8.53 9.01 15.38
N ALA A 15 7.48 8.89 16.21
CA ALA A 15 6.55 7.78 16.20
C ALA A 15 5.86 7.63 14.83
N GLN A 16 5.35 8.72 14.25
CA GLN A 16 4.71 8.72 12.93
C GLN A 16 5.69 8.32 11.83
N ARG A 17 6.95 8.76 11.86
CA ARG A 17 7.98 8.31 10.91
C ARG A 17 8.29 6.83 11.06
N MET A 18 8.34 6.31 12.28
CA MET A 18 8.50 4.87 12.52
C MET A 18 7.29 4.08 11.99
N GLY A 19 6.07 4.54 12.27
CA GLY A 19 4.84 3.92 11.77
C GLY A 19 4.83 3.79 10.25
N ARG A 20 5.20 4.86 9.54
CA ARG A 20 5.37 4.85 8.08
C ARG A 20 6.38 3.81 7.61
N LEU A 21 7.57 3.78 8.23
CA LEU A 21 8.62 2.83 7.87
C LEU A 21 8.17 1.38 8.09
N LEU A 22 7.58 1.09 9.24
CA LEU A 22 7.07 -0.25 9.60
C LEU A 22 5.97 -0.69 8.64
N THR A 23 5.03 0.21 8.33
CA THR A 23 3.92 -0.04 7.41
C THR A 23 4.40 -0.44 6.02
N LEU A 24 5.41 0.26 5.48
CA LEU A 24 5.96 -0.06 4.16
C LEU A 24 6.81 -1.33 4.16
N THR A 25 7.32 -1.75 5.30
CA THR A 25 8.15 -2.96 5.42
C THR A 25 7.39 -4.19 5.89
N GLY A 26 6.06 -4.13 5.81
CA GLY A 26 5.19 -5.28 6.02
C GLY A 26 4.89 -5.59 7.49
N TYR A 27 5.11 -4.62 8.39
CA TYR A 27 4.70 -4.71 9.79
C TYR A 27 3.39 -3.96 10.03
N ARG A 28 2.65 -4.39 11.05
CA ARG A 28 1.50 -3.64 11.59
C ARG A 28 1.97 -2.85 12.81
N PRO A 29 2.22 -1.54 12.68
CA PRO A 29 2.57 -0.69 13.82
C PRO A 29 1.35 -0.47 14.73
N PHE A 30 1.62 -0.31 16.02
CA PHE A 30 0.70 0.22 17.03
C PHE A 30 1.42 1.36 17.72
N LEU A 31 1.02 2.60 17.44
CA LEU A 31 1.68 3.79 17.96
C LEU A 31 0.93 4.28 19.19
N VAL A 32 1.68 4.52 20.27
CA VAL A 32 1.16 5.06 21.53
C VAL A 32 2.19 5.99 22.15
N ALA A 33 1.73 7.06 22.80
CA ALA A 33 2.63 8.01 23.44
C ALA A 33 3.12 7.51 24.81
N ARG A 34 2.29 6.75 25.53
CA ARG A 34 2.51 6.40 26.93
C ARG A 34 2.29 4.91 27.20
N PRO A 35 2.95 4.35 28.24
CA PRO A 35 2.73 2.96 28.65
C PRO A 35 1.29 2.62 29.05
N TYR A 36 0.53 3.59 29.57
CA TYR A 36 -0.88 3.39 29.90
C TYR A 36 -1.69 3.09 28.64
N ASP A 37 -1.57 3.94 27.62
CA ASP A 37 -2.28 3.78 26.34
C ASP A 37 -1.88 2.45 25.67
N ALA A 38 -0.60 2.05 25.79
CA ALA A 38 -0.10 0.76 25.33
C ALA A 38 -0.80 -0.43 26.01
N PHE A 39 -0.97 -0.36 27.33
CA PHE A 39 -1.64 -1.39 28.12
C PHE A 39 -3.13 -1.47 27.81
N GLU A 40 -3.80 -0.34 27.69
CA GLU A 40 -5.21 -0.26 27.31
C GLU A 40 -5.45 -0.89 25.93
N ARG A 41 -4.68 -0.48 24.91
CA ARG A 41 -4.80 -1.05 23.55
C ARG A 41 -4.52 -2.54 23.54
N ALA A 42 -3.57 -3.02 24.34
CA ALA A 42 -3.28 -4.45 24.41
C ALA A 42 -4.47 -5.28 24.92
N LEU A 43 -5.21 -4.74 25.89
CA LEU A 43 -6.41 -5.38 26.42
C LEU A 43 -7.60 -5.28 25.46
N GLN A 44 -7.81 -4.13 24.82
CA GLN A 44 -8.97 -3.89 23.96
C GLN A 44 -8.85 -4.56 22.59
N GLU A 45 -7.68 -4.46 21.96
CA GLU A 45 -7.45 -4.93 20.59
C GLU A 45 -6.81 -6.33 20.54
N GLY A 46 -6.44 -6.90 21.70
CA GLY A 46 -5.82 -8.22 21.78
C GLY A 46 -4.49 -8.28 21.02
N ILE A 47 -3.59 -7.32 21.29
CA ILE A 47 -2.33 -7.19 20.54
C ILE A 47 -1.27 -8.17 21.08
N PHE A 48 -0.56 -8.84 20.17
CA PHE A 48 0.55 -9.74 20.50
C PHE A 48 1.79 -9.29 19.73
N PRO A 49 2.56 -8.31 20.25
CA PRO A 49 3.66 -7.73 19.50
C PRO A 49 4.84 -8.70 19.39
N GLU A 50 5.49 -8.69 18.23
CA GLU A 50 6.74 -9.40 17.97
C GLU A 50 7.96 -8.62 18.48
N ALA A 51 7.82 -7.30 18.68
CA ALA A 51 8.80 -6.45 19.34
C ALA A 51 8.13 -5.18 19.89
N ILE A 52 8.77 -4.57 20.89
CA ILE A 52 8.41 -3.26 21.43
C ILE A 52 9.54 -2.27 21.15
N LEU A 53 9.21 -1.17 20.50
CA LEU A 53 10.10 -0.05 20.25
C LEU A 53 9.83 1.07 21.26
N LEU A 54 10.87 1.53 21.94
CA LEU A 54 10.78 2.55 23.00
C LEU A 54 11.50 3.83 22.58
N GLY A 55 10.81 4.96 22.67
CA GLY A 55 11.40 6.28 22.41
C GLY A 55 12.42 6.74 23.45
N GLN A 56 12.31 6.23 24.68
CA GLN A 56 13.17 6.57 25.81
C GLN A 56 13.38 5.33 26.69
N SER A 57 14.56 5.22 27.33
CA SER A 57 14.95 4.05 28.12
C SER A 57 14.37 4.04 29.54
N ASP A 58 14.06 5.21 30.10
CA ASP A 58 13.47 5.40 31.42
C ASP A 58 12.07 4.78 31.56
N ILE A 59 11.32 4.68 30.46
CA ILE A 59 10.02 3.99 30.36
C ILE A 59 10.09 2.56 30.92
N THR A 60 11.24 1.89 30.79
CA THR A 60 11.42 0.52 31.29
C THR A 60 11.24 0.40 32.80
N SER A 61 11.48 1.47 33.56
CA SER A 61 11.28 1.49 35.02
C SER A 61 9.84 1.77 35.44
N HIS A 62 8.96 2.14 34.50
CA HIS A 62 7.59 2.53 34.80
C HIS A 62 6.72 1.34 35.20
N TYR A 63 5.99 1.44 36.31
CA TYR A 63 5.16 0.35 36.85
C TYR A 63 4.16 -0.21 35.82
N LEU A 64 3.44 0.65 35.11
CA LEU A 64 2.49 0.20 34.08
C LEU A 64 3.17 -0.51 32.90
N PHE A 65 4.39 -0.12 32.55
CA PHE A 65 5.13 -0.79 31.50
C PHE A 65 5.55 -2.20 31.94
N GLN A 66 5.97 -2.37 33.19
CA GLN A 66 6.24 -3.69 33.77
C GLN A 66 4.99 -4.58 33.79
N ARG A 67 3.82 -4.01 34.11
CA ARG A 67 2.53 -4.73 34.02
C ARG A 67 2.19 -5.14 32.59
N LEU A 68 2.41 -4.26 31.61
CA LEU A 68 2.27 -4.60 30.20
C LEU A 68 3.17 -5.77 29.80
N LEU A 69 4.46 -5.73 30.15
CA LEU A 69 5.39 -6.82 29.82
C LEU A 69 4.99 -8.14 30.47
N GLN A 70 4.56 -8.13 31.74
CA GLN A 70 4.05 -9.31 32.42
C GLN A 70 2.83 -9.89 31.71
N HIS A 71 1.87 -9.04 31.36
CA HIS A 71 0.66 -9.43 30.67
C HIS A 71 0.96 -10.04 29.29
N LEU A 72 1.78 -9.35 28.49
CA LEU A 72 2.17 -9.84 27.17
C LEU A 72 2.96 -11.15 27.26
N ALA A 73 3.89 -11.29 28.21
CA ALA A 73 4.66 -12.52 28.40
C ALA A 73 3.78 -13.71 28.79
N GLN A 74 2.77 -13.50 29.63
CA GLN A 74 1.79 -14.53 29.99
C GLN A 74 0.96 -14.97 28.79
N LEU A 75 0.57 -14.02 27.95
CA LEU A 75 -0.24 -14.25 26.77
C LEU A 75 0.52 -14.95 25.63
N SER A 76 1.75 -14.53 25.36
CA SER A 76 2.51 -15.00 24.21
C SER A 76 3.44 -16.17 24.52
N ASN A 77 3.65 -16.50 25.81
CA ASN A 77 4.62 -17.50 26.28
C ASN A 77 6.02 -17.33 25.66
N LYS A 78 6.41 -16.09 25.38
CA LYS A 78 7.70 -15.72 24.79
C LYS A 78 8.19 -14.40 25.39
N GLN A 79 9.50 -14.23 25.46
CA GLN A 79 10.08 -12.92 25.75
C GLN A 79 9.96 -12.04 24.51
N ILE A 80 9.40 -10.84 24.70
CA ILE A 80 9.22 -9.87 23.63
C ILE A 80 10.46 -8.96 23.59
N PRO A 81 11.19 -8.89 22.46
CA PRO A 81 12.33 -8.00 22.30
C PRO A 81 11.97 -6.54 22.58
N LEU A 82 12.79 -5.88 23.41
CA LEU A 82 12.70 -4.45 23.67
C LEU A 82 13.85 -3.75 22.93
N LEU A 83 13.52 -2.80 22.07
CA LEU A 83 14.49 -2.05 21.28
C LEU A 83 14.31 -0.55 21.50
N LEU A 84 15.42 0.18 21.61
CA LEU A 84 15.37 1.63 21.66
C LEU A 84 15.26 2.18 20.24
N LEU A 85 14.40 3.18 20.07
CA LEU A 85 14.29 3.93 18.83
C LEU A 85 15.55 4.79 18.61
N PRO A 86 16.05 4.87 17.38
CA PRO A 86 17.06 5.86 17.02
C PRO A 86 16.55 7.28 17.30
N ALA A 87 17.43 8.17 17.76
CA ALA A 87 17.07 9.55 18.05
C ALA A 87 16.48 10.27 16.82
N LEU A 88 17.01 9.95 15.63
CA LEU A 88 16.53 10.47 14.35
C LEU A 88 16.04 9.32 13.46
N ILE A 89 14.80 9.44 13.02
CA ILE A 89 14.24 8.62 11.95
C ILE A 89 14.07 9.53 10.74
N VAL A 90 14.73 9.18 9.65
CA VAL A 90 14.67 9.94 8.40
C VAL A 90 13.31 9.70 7.75
N ASP A 91 12.69 10.78 7.27
CA ASP A 91 11.43 10.71 6.55
C ASP A 91 11.68 10.28 5.08
N THR A 92 12.00 9.00 4.90
CA THR A 92 12.24 8.39 3.59
C THR A 92 11.50 7.07 3.48
N VAL A 93 11.17 6.67 2.25
CA VAL A 93 10.60 5.35 1.98
C VAL A 93 11.69 4.29 1.81
N PRO A 94 11.41 3.01 2.09
CA PRO A 94 12.37 1.91 1.94
C PRO A 94 12.89 1.73 0.51
N LEU A 95 12.02 1.97 -0.48
CA LEU A 95 12.31 1.78 -1.90
C LEU A 95 12.11 3.10 -2.65
N LEU A 96 13.20 3.66 -3.19
CA LEU A 96 13.27 4.99 -3.80
C LEU A 96 13.59 4.89 -5.28
N ALA A 97 13.03 5.77 -6.12
CA ALA A 97 13.46 5.89 -7.51
C ALA A 97 14.96 6.22 -7.59
N ASP A 98 15.73 5.49 -8.40
CA ASP A 98 17.14 5.80 -8.63
C ASP A 98 17.26 7.08 -9.47
N PRO A 99 17.90 8.14 -8.98
CA PRO A 99 18.08 9.37 -9.76
C PRO A 99 18.93 9.14 -11.02
N SER A 100 19.81 8.14 -11.02
CA SER A 100 20.71 7.81 -12.12
C SER A 100 20.14 6.79 -13.12
N SER A 101 19.02 6.15 -12.79
CA SER A 101 18.34 5.18 -13.68
C SER A 101 16.99 5.70 -14.13
N LEU A 102 16.51 5.20 -15.27
CA LEU A 102 15.13 5.38 -15.73
C LEU A 102 14.21 4.23 -15.33
N SER A 103 14.75 3.14 -14.80
CA SER A 103 14.07 1.84 -14.69
C SER A 103 14.13 1.22 -13.30
N PHE A 104 15.13 1.59 -12.50
CA PHE A 104 15.42 0.94 -11.22
C PHE A 104 15.04 1.80 -10.02
N HIS A 105 14.68 1.11 -8.94
CA HIS A 105 14.61 1.67 -7.61
C HIS A 105 15.80 1.19 -6.78
N LEU A 106 16.15 1.94 -5.74
CA LEU A 106 17.19 1.62 -4.77
C LEU A 106 16.60 1.48 -3.39
N LEU A 107 17.23 0.63 -2.58
CA LEU A 107 16.89 0.52 -1.17
C LEU A 107 17.54 1.64 -0.36
N SER A 108 16.76 2.27 0.49
CA SER A 108 17.23 3.31 1.41
C SER A 108 18.12 2.69 2.48
N LYS A 109 19.42 3.03 2.45
CA LYS A 109 20.37 2.63 3.51
C LYS A 109 19.90 3.11 4.89
N ALA A 110 19.36 4.32 4.98
CA ALA A 110 18.84 4.87 6.23
C ALA A 110 17.70 4.02 6.80
N CYS A 111 16.76 3.57 5.95
CA CYS A 111 15.70 2.65 6.36
C CYS A 111 16.25 1.30 6.85
N ILE A 112 17.22 0.73 6.11
CA ILE A 112 17.86 -0.54 6.46
C ILE A 112 18.56 -0.45 7.82
N GLU A 113 19.28 0.63 8.10
CA GLU A 113 19.95 0.84 9.39
C GLU A 113 18.95 0.84 10.55
N VAL A 114 17.81 1.49 10.37
CA VAL A 114 16.74 1.55 11.38
C VAL A 114 16.08 0.19 11.60
N LEU A 115 15.88 -0.61 10.54
CA LEU A 115 15.22 -1.91 10.61
C LEU A 115 16.15 -3.06 11.05
N ARG A 116 17.47 -2.90 10.89
CA ARG A 116 18.44 -3.96 11.21
C ARG A 116 18.33 -4.50 12.64
N PRO A 117 18.14 -3.69 13.71
CA PRO A 117 17.94 -4.21 15.06
C PRO A 117 16.69 -5.08 15.19
N LEU A 118 15.60 -4.75 14.48
CA LEU A 118 14.39 -5.56 14.45
C LEU A 118 14.66 -6.93 13.82
N TRP A 119 15.31 -6.97 12.66
CA TRP A 119 15.60 -8.23 11.96
C TRP A 119 16.59 -9.13 12.71
N LYS A 120 17.51 -8.58 13.49
CA LYS A 120 18.46 -9.38 14.27
C LYS A 120 17.83 -10.04 15.49
N ASN A 121 16.84 -9.40 16.11
CA ASN A 121 16.34 -9.79 17.43
C ASN A 121 14.98 -10.48 17.39
N SER A 122 14.43 -10.73 16.21
CA SER A 122 13.09 -11.30 16.08
C SER A 122 13.10 -12.49 15.12
N SER A 123 12.13 -13.38 15.29
CA SER A 123 11.78 -14.42 14.32
C SER A 123 11.14 -13.85 13.05
N LEU A 124 11.10 -12.52 12.92
CA LEU A 124 10.56 -11.84 11.76
C LEU A 124 11.46 -12.20 10.57
N PRO A 125 10.88 -12.55 9.42
CA PRO A 125 11.68 -12.74 8.23
C PRO A 125 12.47 -11.46 8.00
N SER A 126 13.80 -11.57 8.04
CA SER A 126 14.68 -10.64 7.33
C SER A 126 14.32 -10.85 5.86
N ASN A 127 13.27 -10.16 5.41
CA ASN A 127 12.87 -10.22 4.02
C ASN A 127 14.11 -9.85 3.25
N ASP A 128 14.56 -10.78 2.40
CA ASP A 128 15.77 -10.59 1.64
C ASP A 128 15.51 -9.39 0.74
N LEU A 129 15.95 -8.21 1.19
CA LEU A 129 15.77 -6.96 0.49
C LEU A 129 16.77 -6.93 -0.67
N ARG A 130 16.64 -7.89 -1.56
CA ARG A 130 17.37 -7.99 -2.81
C ARG A 130 16.39 -7.72 -3.91
N ILE A 131 16.72 -6.71 -4.72
CA ILE A 131 15.98 -6.43 -5.93
C ILE A 131 16.09 -7.66 -6.83
N GLN A 132 14.95 -8.17 -7.29
CA GLN A 132 14.94 -9.31 -8.19
C GLN A 132 15.38 -8.87 -9.59
N GLN A 133 16.63 -9.18 -9.93
CA GLN A 133 17.21 -8.84 -11.23
C GLN A 133 16.53 -9.57 -12.40
N GLN A 134 15.82 -10.67 -12.13
CA GLN A 134 15.07 -11.46 -13.12
C GLN A 134 13.58 -11.13 -13.17
N ALA A 135 13.16 -9.97 -12.64
CA ALA A 135 11.78 -9.52 -12.76
C ALA A 135 11.36 -9.43 -14.23
N PHE A 136 10.16 -9.88 -14.55
CA PHE A 136 9.57 -9.89 -15.89
C PHE A 136 9.56 -8.48 -16.48
N VAL A 137 9.18 -7.49 -15.67
CA VAL A 137 9.16 -6.09 -16.11
C VAL A 137 10.54 -5.60 -16.55
N LEU A 138 11.62 -6.06 -15.90
CA LEU A 138 12.98 -5.60 -16.18
C LEU A 138 13.70 -6.42 -17.26
N THR A 139 13.26 -7.65 -17.51
CA THR A 139 13.97 -8.59 -18.39
C THR A 139 13.20 -8.98 -19.64
N VAL A 140 11.89 -9.20 -19.52
CA VAL A 140 11.05 -9.68 -20.63
C VAL A 140 10.43 -8.51 -21.38
N LEU A 141 9.81 -7.55 -20.68
CA LEU A 141 9.17 -6.41 -21.35
C LEU A 141 10.08 -5.61 -22.30
N PRO A 142 11.37 -5.36 -21.99
CA PRO A 142 12.27 -4.67 -22.91
C PRO A 142 12.47 -5.42 -24.24
N ALA A 143 12.46 -6.77 -24.22
CA ALA A 143 12.55 -7.58 -25.44
C ALA A 143 11.30 -7.45 -26.33
N HIS A 144 10.19 -7.00 -25.74
CA HIS A 144 8.98 -6.61 -26.45
C HIS A 144 8.90 -5.09 -26.67
N GLU A 145 10.02 -4.36 -26.65
CA GLU A 145 10.07 -2.89 -26.86
C GLU A 145 9.27 -2.08 -25.83
N ILE A 146 8.93 -2.68 -24.69
CA ILE A 146 8.26 -2.03 -23.57
C ILE A 146 9.32 -1.69 -22.53
N GLN A 147 9.78 -0.43 -22.53
CA GLN A 147 10.83 0.02 -21.62
C GLN A 147 10.26 0.36 -20.23
N PRO A 148 10.85 -0.16 -19.13
CA PRO A 148 10.48 0.22 -17.78
C PRO A 148 10.66 1.71 -17.55
N ARG A 149 9.81 2.27 -16.67
CA ARG A 149 9.84 3.69 -16.31
C ARG A 149 9.80 3.83 -14.80
N ILE A 150 10.32 4.92 -14.26
CA ILE A 150 10.14 5.31 -12.86
C ILE A 150 9.59 6.72 -12.80
N SER A 151 8.74 6.99 -11.82
CA SER A 151 8.18 8.32 -11.59
C SER A 151 9.28 9.31 -11.22
N ARG A 152 9.26 10.49 -11.83
CA ARG A 152 10.15 11.61 -11.48
C ARG A 152 9.46 12.63 -10.58
N ARG A 153 8.13 12.65 -10.58
CA ARG A 153 7.35 13.64 -9.83
C ARG A 153 6.96 13.17 -8.45
N LEU A 154 6.86 11.85 -8.19
CA LEU A 154 6.52 11.26 -6.88
C LEU A 154 5.23 11.80 -6.21
N HIS A 155 4.35 12.45 -6.96
CA HIS A 155 3.08 12.99 -6.44
C HIS A 155 1.88 12.45 -7.24
N SER A 156 0.70 12.57 -6.65
CA SER A 156 -0.59 12.23 -7.25
C SER A 156 -1.64 13.30 -6.95
N ARG A 157 -2.71 13.27 -7.74
CA ARG A 157 -3.80 14.25 -7.71
C ARG A 157 -4.57 14.24 -6.39
N ASN A 158 -4.87 15.42 -5.86
CA ASN A 158 -5.61 15.61 -4.59
C ASN A 158 -7.01 14.99 -4.64
N SER A 159 -7.79 15.30 -5.68
CA SER A 159 -9.16 14.75 -5.86
C SER A 159 -9.19 13.22 -5.90
N HIS A 160 -8.18 12.59 -6.50
CA HIS A 160 -8.05 11.14 -6.50
C HIS A 160 -7.80 10.60 -5.09
N PHE A 161 -6.80 11.12 -4.38
CA PHE A 161 -6.51 10.64 -3.02
C PHE A 161 -7.70 10.89 -2.07
N ARG A 162 -8.35 12.06 -2.15
CA ARG A 162 -9.55 12.38 -1.36
C ARG A 162 -10.67 11.36 -1.57
N GLN A 163 -10.92 10.95 -2.82
CA GLN A 163 -11.93 9.94 -3.12
C GLN A 163 -11.57 8.56 -2.55
N ILE A 164 -10.32 8.14 -2.72
CA ILE A 164 -9.82 6.87 -2.21
C ILE A 164 -9.83 6.84 -0.67
N LEU A 165 -9.50 7.97 -0.03
CA LEU A 165 -9.56 8.19 1.41
C LEU A 165 -10.99 8.13 1.94
N LYS A 166 -11.95 8.77 1.25
CA LYS A 166 -13.39 8.66 1.58
C LYS A 166 -13.86 7.21 1.56
N ALA A 167 -13.53 6.47 0.50
CA ALA A 167 -13.89 5.06 0.38
C ALA A 167 -13.27 4.21 1.49
N ALA A 168 -12.05 4.53 1.92
CA ALA A 168 -11.40 3.85 3.05
C ALA A 168 -12.09 4.17 4.38
N HIS A 169 -12.43 5.43 4.63
CA HIS A 169 -13.12 5.86 5.86
C HIS A 169 -14.44 5.13 6.05
N GLU A 170 -15.26 5.08 5.01
CA GLU A 170 -16.56 4.39 5.05
C GLU A 170 -16.41 2.88 5.26
N LEU A 171 -15.34 2.28 4.76
CA LEU A 171 -15.10 0.83 4.88
C LEU A 171 -14.46 0.44 6.23
N ILE A 172 -13.54 1.25 6.76
CA ILE A 172 -12.87 1.02 8.05
C ILE A 172 -13.82 1.33 9.21
N GLY A 173 -14.63 2.37 9.07
CA GLY A 173 -15.59 2.83 10.09
C GLY A 173 -14.95 3.68 11.19
N ASP A 174 -15.77 4.50 11.83
CA ASP A 174 -15.35 5.54 12.78
C ASP A 174 -14.61 4.98 14.00
N GLU A 175 -15.02 3.79 14.47
CA GLU A 175 -14.47 3.15 15.67
C GLU A 175 -12.97 2.84 15.54
N GLN A 176 -12.51 2.49 14.34
CA GLN A 176 -11.12 2.10 14.08
C GLN A 176 -10.34 3.14 13.28
N TRP A 177 -11.01 4.12 12.68
CA TRP A 177 -10.39 5.06 11.75
C TRP A 177 -9.21 5.79 12.38
N GLN A 178 -9.42 6.42 13.53
CA GLN A 178 -8.40 7.25 14.15
C GLN A 178 -7.15 6.44 14.55
N SER A 179 -7.33 5.26 15.16
CA SER A 179 -6.22 4.42 15.60
C SER A 179 -5.43 3.89 14.39
N ILE A 180 -6.11 3.31 13.41
CA ILE A 180 -5.46 2.70 12.24
C ILE A 180 -4.75 3.75 11.38
N ILE A 181 -5.40 4.89 11.09
CA ILE A 181 -4.79 5.97 10.28
C ILE A 181 -3.59 6.59 10.98
N THR A 182 -3.66 6.75 12.31
CA THR A 182 -2.51 7.19 13.10
C THR A 182 -1.39 6.16 13.03
N ASP A 183 -1.70 4.87 13.20
CA ASP A 183 -0.72 3.79 13.22
C ASP A 183 0.07 3.67 11.93
N VAL A 184 -0.60 3.77 10.77
CA VAL A 184 0.07 3.71 9.46
C VAL A 184 0.85 4.97 9.09
N GLY A 185 0.83 5.99 9.96
CA GLY A 185 1.58 7.21 9.77
C GLY A 185 0.87 8.29 8.94
N LEU A 186 -0.47 8.24 8.91
CA LEU A 186 -1.34 9.18 8.20
C LEU A 186 -2.15 10.05 9.18
N ALA A 187 -1.68 10.25 10.42
CA ALA A 187 -2.43 10.93 11.48
C ALA A 187 -3.03 12.30 11.07
N HIS A 188 -2.38 13.03 10.14
CA HIS A 188 -2.90 14.29 9.60
C HIS A 188 -4.29 14.14 8.97
N TYR A 189 -4.61 12.99 8.37
CA TYR A 189 -5.89 12.70 7.70
C TYR A 189 -6.95 12.07 8.60
N CYS A 190 -6.70 11.95 9.91
CA CYS A 190 -7.71 11.44 10.85
C CYS A 190 -8.99 12.29 10.85
N GLN A 191 -8.86 13.60 10.66
CA GLN A 191 -9.99 14.53 10.63
C GLN A 191 -10.36 14.87 9.18
N VAL A 192 -11.66 14.87 8.88
CA VAL A 192 -12.20 15.16 7.54
C VAL A 192 -11.81 16.56 7.05
N ASP A 193 -11.71 17.52 7.96
CA ASP A 193 -11.30 18.90 7.63
C ASP A 193 -9.86 19.00 7.14
N ASN A 194 -9.02 18.01 7.45
CA ASN A 194 -7.64 17.93 6.97
C ASN A 194 -7.51 17.10 5.69
N TRP A 195 -8.62 16.59 5.12
CA TRP A 195 -8.55 15.84 3.87
C TRP A 195 -8.13 16.75 2.71
N PRO A 196 -7.42 16.23 1.70
CA PRO A 196 -6.97 17.05 0.57
C PRO A 196 -8.14 17.74 -0.12
N ALA A 197 -7.89 18.90 -0.73
CA ALA A 197 -8.89 19.59 -1.54
C ALA A 197 -9.39 18.72 -2.71
N ASP A 198 -10.66 18.87 -3.10
CA ASP A 198 -11.20 18.22 -4.31
C ASP A 198 -10.80 19.04 -5.56
N ASN A 199 -9.51 19.03 -5.89
CA ASN A 199 -8.94 19.73 -7.05
C ASN A 199 -7.94 18.86 -7.83
N ASP A 200 -7.50 19.34 -9.00
CA ASP A 200 -6.58 18.62 -9.88
C ASP A 200 -5.08 18.87 -9.59
N GLU A 201 -4.77 19.55 -8.49
CA GLU A 201 -3.38 19.75 -8.05
C GLU A 201 -2.76 18.41 -7.64
N ARG A 202 -1.46 18.24 -7.90
CA ARG A 202 -0.71 17.02 -7.60
C ARG A 202 0.21 17.25 -6.42
N ALA A 203 -0.36 17.25 -5.21
CA ALA A 203 0.39 17.50 -3.97
C ALA A 203 0.54 16.25 -3.08
N ILE A 204 -0.14 15.15 -3.39
CA ILE A 204 -0.14 13.96 -2.53
C ILE A 204 1.07 13.09 -2.83
N SER A 205 1.95 12.87 -1.85
CA SER A 205 3.09 11.98 -1.97
C SER A 205 2.68 10.56 -2.40
N ALA A 206 3.47 9.94 -3.27
CA ALA A 206 3.14 8.65 -3.89
C ALA A 206 2.91 7.52 -2.88
N GLU A 207 3.64 7.52 -1.77
CA GLU A 207 3.56 6.51 -0.73
C GLU A 207 2.30 6.59 0.14
N TYR A 208 1.54 7.69 0.09
CA TYR A 208 0.34 7.85 0.94
C TYR A 208 -0.75 6.83 0.58
N LEU A 209 -0.85 6.45 -0.70
CA LEU A 209 -1.74 5.38 -1.12
C LEU A 209 -1.25 3.99 -0.65
N SER A 210 0.06 3.77 -0.54
CA SER A 210 0.61 2.57 0.09
C SER A 210 0.29 2.49 1.58
N TYR A 211 0.40 3.61 2.32
CA TYR A 211 0.00 3.64 3.74
C TYR A 211 -1.50 3.37 3.90
N LEU A 212 -2.33 4.03 3.09
CA LEU A 212 -3.78 3.85 3.15
C LEU A 212 -4.21 2.42 2.75
N ASN A 213 -3.51 1.80 1.79
CA ASN A 213 -3.71 0.40 1.45
C ASN A 213 -3.49 -0.51 2.66
N GLN A 214 -2.41 -0.30 3.41
CA GLN A 214 -2.15 -1.07 4.61
C GLN A 214 -3.17 -0.79 5.72
N ALA A 215 -3.63 0.46 5.88
CA ALA A 215 -4.71 0.79 6.82
C ALA A 215 -5.98 -0.03 6.54
N VAL A 216 -6.39 -0.08 5.27
CA VAL A 216 -7.55 -0.90 4.86
C VAL A 216 -7.29 -2.38 5.13
N ALA A 217 -6.11 -2.91 4.81
CA ALA A 217 -5.76 -4.29 5.11
C ALA A 217 -5.78 -4.59 6.63
N PHE A 218 -5.31 -3.67 7.46
CA PHE A 218 -5.25 -3.82 8.92
C PHE A 218 -6.62 -3.72 9.61
N SER A 219 -7.60 -3.06 8.98
CA SER A 219 -8.99 -3.02 9.48
C SER A 219 -9.69 -4.39 9.48
N LYS A 220 -9.19 -5.34 8.68
CA LYS A 220 -9.70 -6.71 8.63
C LYS A 220 -8.55 -7.72 8.54
N PRO A 221 -7.79 -7.92 9.64
CA PRO A 221 -6.55 -8.69 9.61
C PRO A 221 -6.75 -10.18 9.31
N GLY A 222 -7.97 -10.71 9.51
CA GLY A 222 -8.33 -12.09 9.16
C GLY A 222 -8.55 -12.33 7.66
N ASP A 223 -8.87 -11.29 6.88
CA ASP A 223 -9.04 -11.37 5.42
C ASP A 223 -8.69 -10.04 4.74
N PRO A 224 -7.40 -9.65 4.76
CA PRO A 224 -6.96 -8.36 4.24
C PRO A 224 -7.15 -8.26 2.73
N ALA A 225 -6.96 -9.37 2.01
CA ALA A 225 -7.06 -9.39 0.55
C ALA A 225 -8.49 -9.08 0.09
N SER A 226 -9.51 -9.68 0.70
CA SER A 226 -10.89 -9.37 0.35
C SER A 226 -11.29 -7.96 0.78
N GLN A 227 -10.78 -7.47 1.91
CA GLN A 227 -11.01 -6.09 2.34
C GLN A 227 -10.46 -5.08 1.32
N LEU A 228 -9.25 -5.32 0.80
CA LEU A 228 -8.66 -4.52 -0.28
C LEU A 228 -9.47 -4.59 -1.59
N ARG A 229 -10.02 -5.76 -1.93
CA ARG A 229 -10.91 -5.90 -3.10
C ARG A 229 -12.21 -5.11 -2.93
N LEU A 230 -12.83 -5.19 -1.76
CA LEU A 230 -14.04 -4.42 -1.44
C LEU A 230 -13.78 -2.93 -1.55
N TRP A 231 -12.67 -2.46 -0.99
CA TRP A 231 -12.26 -1.07 -1.10
C TRP A 231 -12.04 -0.63 -2.55
N GLY A 232 -11.34 -1.44 -3.35
CA GLY A 232 -11.09 -1.15 -4.77
C GLY A 232 -12.37 -1.10 -5.61
N ASP A 233 -13.28 -2.06 -5.45
CA ASP A 233 -14.59 -2.04 -6.14
C ASP A 233 -15.38 -0.79 -5.76
N TYR A 234 -15.44 -0.48 -4.46
CA TYR A 234 -16.21 0.67 -3.95
C TYR A 234 -15.63 2.01 -4.40
N ALA A 235 -14.32 2.20 -4.22
CA ALA A 235 -13.63 3.42 -4.63
C ALA A 235 -13.76 3.67 -6.15
N THR A 236 -13.70 2.59 -6.94
CA THR A 236 -13.92 2.65 -8.40
C THR A 236 -15.37 2.98 -8.74
N ALA A 237 -16.34 2.40 -8.02
CA ALA A 237 -17.75 2.73 -8.21
C ALA A 237 -18.03 4.23 -7.96
N LEU A 238 -17.45 4.83 -6.91
CA LEU A 238 -17.55 6.27 -6.64
C LEU A 238 -16.94 7.11 -7.78
N SER A 239 -15.79 6.68 -8.30
CA SER A 239 -15.13 7.34 -9.45
C SER A 239 -16.04 7.36 -10.67
N LEU A 240 -16.61 6.19 -10.97
CA LEU A 240 -17.43 5.98 -12.15
C LEU A 240 -18.76 6.72 -12.06
N GLN A 241 -19.33 6.91 -10.86
CA GLN A 241 -20.54 7.74 -10.68
C GLN A 241 -20.30 9.20 -11.07
N LYS A 242 -19.14 9.77 -10.71
CA LYS A 242 -18.79 11.15 -11.11
C LYS A 242 -18.57 11.30 -12.62
N ARG A 243 -18.22 10.21 -13.30
CA ARG A 243 -17.75 10.21 -14.70
C ARG A 243 -18.52 9.25 -15.60
N THR A 244 -19.76 8.91 -15.23
CA THR A 244 -20.48 7.83 -15.91
C THR A 244 -20.62 8.19 -17.39
N PRO A 245 -20.07 7.39 -18.32
CA PRO A 245 -20.30 7.60 -19.74
C PRO A 245 -21.80 7.58 -19.99
N SER A 246 -22.28 8.38 -20.94
CA SER A 246 -23.70 8.38 -21.27
C SER A 246 -24.21 6.95 -21.51
N ALA A 247 -25.47 6.68 -21.18
CA ALA A 247 -26.07 5.35 -21.40
C ALA A 247 -25.89 4.87 -22.84
N LEU A 248 -25.92 5.81 -23.80
CA LEU A 248 -25.66 5.57 -25.22
C LEU A 248 -24.22 5.09 -25.46
N THR A 249 -23.21 5.74 -24.87
CA THR A 249 -21.81 5.34 -24.97
C THR A 249 -21.60 3.93 -24.44
N GLN A 250 -22.23 3.57 -23.32
CA GLN A 250 -22.14 2.23 -22.75
C GLN A 250 -22.79 1.18 -23.66
N GLN A 251 -23.95 1.49 -24.26
CA GLN A 251 -24.61 0.58 -25.21
C GLN A 251 -23.76 0.38 -26.48
N VAL A 252 -23.15 1.43 -27.01
CA VAL A 252 -22.26 1.33 -28.18
C VAL A 252 -21.07 0.42 -27.89
N LEU A 253 -20.43 0.56 -26.72
CA LEU A 253 -19.31 -0.31 -26.32
C LEU A 253 -19.69 -1.80 -26.22
N LYS A 254 -20.94 -2.11 -25.86
CA LYS A 254 -21.45 -3.49 -25.80
C LYS A 254 -21.69 -4.11 -27.17
N LEU A 255 -21.80 -3.30 -28.22
CA LEU A 255 -21.98 -3.76 -29.60
C LEU A 255 -20.65 -3.97 -30.33
N LEU A 256 -19.54 -3.48 -29.77
CA LEU A 256 -18.21 -3.68 -30.33
C LEU A 256 -17.72 -5.10 -30.08
N PRO A 257 -16.85 -5.65 -30.96
CA PRO A 257 -16.12 -6.87 -30.67
C PRO A 257 -15.37 -6.77 -29.35
N MET A 258 -15.36 -7.86 -28.56
CA MET A 258 -14.77 -7.90 -27.22
C MET A 258 -13.35 -7.30 -27.17
N ASP A 259 -12.48 -7.64 -28.13
CA ASP A 259 -11.12 -7.10 -28.20
C ASP A 259 -11.06 -5.57 -28.31
N ARG A 260 -11.97 -4.97 -29.09
CA ARG A 260 -12.06 -3.51 -29.22
C ARG A 260 -12.59 -2.88 -27.94
N THR A 261 -13.54 -3.53 -27.28
CA THR A 261 -14.08 -3.06 -26.00
C THR A 261 -13.02 -3.11 -24.90
N ILE A 262 -12.27 -4.21 -24.79
CA ILE A 262 -11.15 -4.33 -23.84
C ILE A 262 -10.11 -3.25 -24.10
N SER A 263 -9.69 -3.09 -25.36
CA SER A 263 -8.70 -2.07 -25.76
C SER A 263 -9.16 -0.65 -25.40
N ALA A 264 -10.44 -0.32 -25.64
CA ALA A 264 -11.00 0.98 -25.31
C ALA A 264 -11.03 1.22 -23.78
N VAL A 265 -11.42 0.20 -23.01
CA VAL A 265 -11.41 0.27 -21.53
C VAL A 265 -9.98 0.45 -21.01
N LEU A 266 -9.02 -0.33 -21.50
CA LEU A 266 -7.63 -0.25 -21.07
C LEU A 266 -6.99 1.09 -21.45
N ASN A 267 -7.27 1.63 -22.64
CA ASN A 267 -6.83 2.97 -23.04
C ASN A 267 -7.36 4.05 -22.10
N ALA A 268 -8.66 4.04 -21.82
CA ALA A 268 -9.25 5.03 -20.91
C ALA A 268 -8.69 4.90 -19.49
N PHE A 269 -8.52 3.67 -19.02
CA PHE A 269 -7.96 3.38 -17.70
C PHE A 269 -6.50 3.86 -17.58
N THR A 270 -5.62 3.50 -18.53
CA THR A 270 -4.21 3.92 -18.47
C THR A 270 -4.05 5.42 -18.65
N GLN A 271 -4.85 6.04 -19.51
CA GLN A 271 -4.86 7.50 -19.66
C GLN A 271 -5.22 8.18 -18.34
N GLU A 272 -6.33 7.79 -17.71
CA GLU A 272 -6.74 8.36 -16.43
C GLU A 272 -5.65 8.19 -15.36
N MET A 273 -5.05 7.00 -15.29
CA MET A 273 -3.99 6.76 -14.31
C MET A 273 -2.75 7.60 -14.56
N ASN A 274 -2.39 7.80 -15.83
CA ASN A 274 -1.30 8.69 -16.21
C ASN A 274 -1.62 10.15 -15.89
N GLU A 275 -2.87 10.59 -16.06
CA GLU A 275 -3.29 11.93 -15.70
C GLU A 275 -3.28 12.15 -14.17
N ILE A 276 -3.71 11.17 -13.36
CA ILE A 276 -3.59 11.20 -11.90
C ILE A 276 -2.14 11.44 -11.46
N ARG A 277 -1.19 10.80 -12.16
CA ARG A 277 0.25 10.94 -11.91
C ARG A 277 0.87 12.18 -12.56
N GLY A 278 0.27 12.67 -13.65
CA GLY A 278 0.88 13.68 -14.53
C GLY A 278 2.12 13.16 -15.29
N GLU A 279 2.24 11.85 -15.45
CA GLU A 279 3.36 11.15 -16.09
C GLU A 279 2.84 9.87 -16.77
N GLU A 280 3.44 9.47 -17.89
CA GLU A 280 3.11 8.22 -18.58
C GLU A 280 3.76 7.02 -17.88
N LEU A 281 3.12 6.52 -16.83
CA LEU A 281 3.58 5.42 -15.98
C LEU A 281 2.75 4.14 -16.15
N HIS A 282 1.73 4.16 -17.00
CA HIS A 282 0.83 3.03 -17.24
C HIS A 282 0.73 2.78 -18.72
N LEU A 283 0.83 1.52 -19.11
CA LEU A 283 0.66 1.06 -20.48
C LEU A 283 0.03 -0.32 -20.49
N TRP A 284 -0.52 -0.69 -21.63
CA TRP A 284 -1.00 -2.03 -21.87
C TRP A 284 -0.62 -2.51 -23.27
N ARG A 285 -0.57 -3.84 -23.45
CA ARG A 285 -0.29 -4.46 -24.74
C ARG A 285 -1.03 -5.78 -24.87
N ARG A 286 -1.69 -5.97 -26.02
CA ARG A 286 -2.26 -7.25 -26.42
C ARG A 286 -1.15 -8.23 -26.82
N GLN A 287 -1.28 -9.47 -26.37
CA GLN A 287 -0.37 -10.56 -26.67
C GLN A 287 -0.89 -11.44 -27.82
N PRO A 288 0.01 -12.19 -28.50
CA PRO A 288 -0.39 -13.09 -29.58
C PRO A 288 -1.38 -14.17 -29.17
N ASP A 289 -1.36 -14.59 -27.90
CA ASP A 289 -2.28 -15.57 -27.33
C ASP A 289 -3.68 -15.01 -26.98
N GLY A 290 -3.91 -13.72 -27.25
CA GLY A 290 -5.17 -13.04 -26.97
C GLY A 290 -5.26 -12.45 -25.56
N SER A 291 -4.29 -12.69 -24.68
CA SER A 291 -4.20 -12.03 -23.37
C SER A 291 -3.75 -10.58 -23.50
N TYR A 292 -3.87 -9.82 -22.41
CA TYR A 292 -3.43 -8.44 -22.33
C TYR A 292 -2.50 -8.27 -21.14
N TRP A 293 -1.37 -7.62 -21.36
CA TRP A 293 -0.50 -7.14 -20.29
C TRP A 293 -0.90 -5.71 -19.96
N LEU A 294 -1.03 -5.40 -18.68
CA LEU A 294 -1.21 -4.05 -18.15
C LEU A 294 -0.12 -3.80 -17.11
N VAL A 295 0.70 -2.79 -17.35
CA VAL A 295 1.88 -2.48 -16.53
C VAL A 295 1.64 -1.20 -15.75
N HIS A 296 1.92 -1.25 -14.46
CA HIS A 296 1.89 -0.09 -13.56
C HIS A 296 3.32 0.19 -13.09
N TYR A 297 3.95 1.22 -13.65
CA TYR A 297 5.26 1.69 -13.22
C TYR A 297 5.17 2.62 -12.01
N SER A 298 6.10 2.48 -11.07
CA SER A 298 6.04 3.21 -9.78
C SER A 298 4.64 3.15 -9.15
N ASN A 299 4.09 1.93 -9.05
CA ASN A 299 2.68 1.71 -8.71
C ASN A 299 2.32 2.34 -7.36
N LEU A 300 1.34 3.25 -7.36
CA LEU A 300 0.86 4.00 -6.20
C LEU A 300 0.47 3.16 -4.97
N TYR A 301 -0.07 1.97 -5.16
CA TYR A 301 -0.49 1.10 -4.05
C TYR A 301 0.63 0.19 -3.53
N ALA A 302 1.76 0.13 -4.25
CA ALA A 302 2.94 -0.67 -3.92
C ALA A 302 4.19 0.19 -3.69
N TYR A 303 4.12 1.51 -3.92
CA TYR A 303 5.27 2.40 -3.88
C TYR A 303 5.89 2.42 -2.48
N GLY A 304 7.20 2.23 -2.41
CA GLY A 304 7.93 2.13 -1.15
C GLY A 304 7.74 0.81 -0.39
N ARG A 305 6.74 -0.01 -0.73
CA ARG A 305 6.42 -1.25 -0.01
C ARG A 305 7.41 -2.35 -0.35
N THR A 306 7.80 -3.09 0.66
CA THR A 306 8.65 -4.27 0.55
C THR A 306 7.95 -5.46 1.19
N SER A 307 8.61 -6.63 1.16
CA SER A 307 8.33 -7.69 2.13
C SER A 307 7.00 -8.43 1.98
N ALA A 308 6.34 -8.33 0.81
CA ALA A 308 5.17 -9.16 0.54
C ALA A 308 5.60 -10.56 0.09
N THR A 309 4.92 -11.59 0.60
CA THR A 309 5.13 -12.98 0.17
C THR A 309 4.23 -13.37 -1.00
N GLN A 310 3.16 -12.61 -1.23
CA GLN A 310 2.16 -12.79 -2.28
C GLN A 310 1.88 -11.47 -2.99
N PRO A 311 1.27 -11.50 -4.20
CA PRO A 311 0.73 -10.31 -4.83
C PRO A 311 -0.15 -9.52 -3.86
N ALA A 312 -0.03 -8.19 -3.89
CA ALA A 312 -0.58 -7.31 -2.86
C ALA A 312 -1.46 -6.18 -3.43
N CYS A 313 -1.55 -6.04 -4.75
CA CYS A 313 -2.29 -4.97 -5.41
C CYS A 313 -3.74 -5.36 -5.73
N HIS A 314 -4.41 -6.06 -4.81
CA HIS A 314 -5.80 -6.51 -4.97
C HIS A 314 -6.80 -5.37 -5.26
N VAL A 315 -6.46 -4.14 -4.87
CA VAL A 315 -7.22 -2.93 -5.21
C VAL A 315 -7.32 -2.76 -6.73
N TRP A 316 -6.23 -3.00 -7.46
CA TRP A 316 -6.22 -2.88 -8.92
C TRP A 316 -7.01 -3.98 -9.60
N GLU A 317 -6.88 -5.23 -9.13
CA GLU A 317 -7.67 -6.35 -9.63
C GLU A 317 -9.17 -6.05 -9.52
N ALA A 318 -9.62 -5.58 -8.35
CA ALA A 318 -11.01 -5.20 -8.13
C ALA A 318 -11.45 -3.99 -8.95
N SER A 319 -10.59 -2.97 -9.08
CA SER A 319 -10.88 -1.77 -9.87
C SER A 319 -11.06 -2.08 -11.36
N LEU A 320 -10.20 -2.95 -11.91
CA LEU A 320 -10.30 -3.41 -13.29
C LEU A 320 -11.55 -4.27 -13.50
N ALA A 321 -11.80 -5.24 -12.61
CA ALA A 321 -13.01 -6.06 -12.66
C ALA A 321 -14.28 -5.20 -12.61
N ARG A 322 -14.32 -4.19 -11.73
CA ARG A 322 -15.43 -3.22 -11.65
C ARG A 322 -15.62 -2.44 -12.94
N THR A 323 -14.53 -2.03 -13.58
CA THR A 323 -14.57 -1.30 -14.84
C THR A 323 -15.08 -2.18 -15.98
N PHE A 324 -14.62 -3.43 -16.08
CA PHE A 324 -15.12 -4.39 -17.07
C PHE A 324 -16.60 -4.76 -16.87
N ARG A 325 -17.08 -4.79 -15.62
CA ARG A 325 -18.50 -5.01 -15.32
C ARG A 325 -19.41 -3.96 -15.96
N LEU A 326 -18.98 -2.71 -16.07
CA LEU A 326 -19.78 -1.65 -16.72
C LEU A 326 -20.09 -1.96 -18.19
N VAL A 327 -19.16 -2.62 -18.88
CA VAL A 327 -19.29 -3.02 -20.28
C VAL A 327 -19.75 -4.47 -20.44
N GLY A 328 -20.10 -5.15 -19.34
CA GLY A 328 -20.62 -6.53 -19.35
C GLY A 328 -19.58 -7.61 -19.65
N LEU A 329 -18.30 -7.36 -19.34
CA LEU A 329 -17.20 -8.29 -19.63
C LEU A 329 -16.62 -8.99 -18.39
N ASP A 330 -17.11 -8.71 -17.19
CA ASP A 330 -16.53 -9.22 -15.94
C ASP A 330 -16.60 -10.75 -15.78
N ALA A 331 -17.65 -11.39 -16.30
CA ALA A 331 -17.75 -12.85 -16.30
C ALA A 331 -16.84 -13.52 -17.36
N MET A 332 -16.40 -12.77 -18.37
CA MET A 332 -15.64 -13.26 -19.53
C MET A 332 -14.13 -13.04 -19.40
N LEU A 333 -13.70 -12.31 -18.37
CA LEU A 333 -12.30 -11.93 -18.18
C LEU A 333 -11.83 -12.34 -16.80
N GLU A 334 -10.58 -12.80 -16.75
CA GLU A 334 -9.83 -12.93 -15.51
C GLU A 334 -8.75 -11.86 -15.46
N VAL A 335 -8.67 -11.13 -14.35
CA VAL A 335 -7.60 -10.15 -14.08
C VAL A 335 -6.77 -10.69 -12.93
N ARG A 336 -5.46 -10.84 -13.15
CA ARG A 336 -4.53 -11.36 -12.15
C ARG A 336 -3.24 -10.55 -12.10
N GLU A 337 -2.80 -10.17 -10.90
CA GLU A 337 -1.45 -9.67 -10.69
C GLU A 337 -0.43 -10.81 -10.89
N SER A 338 0.39 -10.71 -11.94
CA SER A 338 1.44 -11.70 -12.23
C SER A 338 2.78 -11.33 -11.62
N GLU A 339 3.03 -10.04 -11.43
CA GLU A 339 4.24 -9.54 -10.78
C GLU A 339 3.90 -8.34 -9.88
N CYS A 340 4.37 -8.36 -8.63
CA CYS A 340 4.15 -7.28 -7.68
C CYS A 340 5.46 -6.64 -7.22
N SER A 341 5.53 -5.31 -7.23
CA SER A 341 6.67 -4.56 -6.69
C SER A 341 6.97 -4.88 -5.23
N CYS A 342 5.95 -5.21 -4.43
CA CYS A 342 6.14 -5.58 -3.03
C CYS A 342 6.96 -6.88 -2.85
N GLN A 343 7.04 -7.72 -3.91
CA GLN A 343 7.80 -8.95 -3.97
C GLN A 343 9.15 -8.76 -4.69
N THR A 344 9.14 -8.04 -5.82
CA THR A 344 10.32 -7.91 -6.71
C THR A 344 11.22 -6.72 -6.36
N LEU A 345 10.69 -5.74 -5.63
CA LEU A 345 11.35 -4.48 -5.26
C LEU A 345 11.76 -3.63 -6.47
N THR A 346 11.05 -3.75 -7.58
CA THR A 346 11.35 -3.01 -8.82
C THR A 346 10.63 -1.67 -8.93
N GLY A 347 9.60 -1.45 -8.10
CA GLY A 347 8.64 -0.34 -8.22
C GLY A 347 7.50 -0.63 -9.19
N HIS A 348 7.50 -1.78 -9.87
CA HIS A 348 6.59 -2.07 -10.97
C HIS A 348 5.66 -3.24 -10.65
N CYS A 349 4.44 -3.18 -11.18
CA CYS A 349 3.50 -4.30 -11.15
C CYS A 349 3.04 -4.65 -12.56
N LEU A 350 2.83 -5.94 -12.82
CA LEU A 350 2.27 -6.46 -14.05
C LEU A 350 0.97 -7.18 -13.74
N PHE A 351 -0.07 -6.83 -14.48
CA PHE A 351 -1.35 -7.50 -14.49
C PHE A 351 -1.54 -8.19 -15.83
N VAL A 352 -2.04 -9.42 -15.78
CA VAL A 352 -2.43 -10.19 -16.96
C VAL A 352 -3.94 -10.29 -16.97
N ILE A 353 -4.53 -9.96 -18.12
CA ILE A 353 -5.96 -10.04 -18.36
C ILE A 353 -6.21 -11.07 -19.44
N THR A 354 -6.93 -12.13 -19.09
CA THR A 354 -7.13 -13.29 -19.96
C THR A 354 -8.62 -13.50 -20.23
N PRO A 355 -9.04 -13.65 -21.50
CA PRO A 355 -10.38 -14.13 -21.83
C PRO A 355 -10.62 -15.55 -21.29
N ARG A 356 -11.79 -15.79 -20.72
CA ARG A 356 -12.20 -17.09 -20.18
C ARG A 356 -12.80 -18.02 -21.23
#